data_AF-A0A847CVH7-F1
#
_entry.id   AF-A0A847CVH7-F1
#
_cell.length_a   1.000
_cell.length_b   1.000
_cell.length_c   1.000
_cell.angle_alpha   90.00
_cell.angle_beta   90.00
_cell.angle_gamma   90.00
#
_symmetry.space_group_name_H-M   'P 1'
#
loop_
_entity.id
_entity.type
_entity.pdbx_description
1 polymer ?
#
loop_
_entity_poly.entity_id
_entity_poly.type
_entity_poly.pdbx_seq_one_letter_code
_entity_poly.pdbx_strand_id
1 'polypeptide(L)'
;MKIDSFEKGLYNYQYYNSLAKYYKTLARELKMSKNYKRDRNTYLNKCDHYYYLKDVSSLKLIKFLGFKGVEAYFIETKSVGLRGKLYEIVLRDFEEAVFHSKAEWLLTELQEAGVFLEGKHKSVISEYIDERY
;
A
#
# COMPACT_ATOMS: atom_id res chain seq x y z
N MET A 1 -0.10 -13.44 -12.19
CA MET A 1 1.23 -13.57 -11.54
C MET A 1 1.12 -14.47 -10.32
N LYS A 2 1.91 -15.55 -10.29
CA LYS A 2 2.04 -16.50 -9.17
C LYS A 2 3.10 -15.97 -8.20
N ILE A 3 2.78 -15.87 -6.91
CA ILE A 3 3.73 -15.61 -5.84
C ILE A 3 4.14 -16.96 -5.27
N ASP A 4 5.40 -17.31 -5.46
CA ASP A 4 6.03 -18.57 -5.03
C ASP A 4 7.16 -18.33 -4.03
N SER A 5 7.51 -17.07 -3.75
CA SER A 5 8.42 -16.68 -2.69
C SER A 5 8.01 -15.35 -2.06
N PHE A 6 8.51 -15.09 -0.86
CA PHE A 6 8.33 -13.83 -0.14
C PHE A 6 8.90 -12.65 -0.93
N GLU A 7 10.13 -12.76 -1.41
CA GLU A 7 10.88 -11.72 -2.13
C GLU A 7 10.12 -11.28 -3.38
N LYS A 8 9.53 -12.23 -4.10
CA LYS A 8 8.73 -11.93 -5.29
C LYS A 8 7.46 -11.16 -4.94
N GLY A 9 6.81 -11.50 -3.82
CA GLY A 9 5.65 -10.77 -3.34
C GLY A 9 6.00 -9.34 -2.94
N LEU A 10 7.08 -9.18 -2.18
CA LEU A 10 7.60 -7.88 -1.75
C LEU A 10 8.04 -7.04 -2.95
N TYR A 11 8.76 -7.62 -3.91
CA TYR A 11 9.15 -6.97 -5.16
C TYR A 11 7.94 -6.43 -5.92
N ASN A 12 6.88 -7.24 -6.08
CA ASN A 12 5.67 -6.81 -6.77
C ASN A 12 5.00 -5.62 -6.09
N TYR A 13 4.90 -5.68 -4.77
CA TYR A 13 4.37 -4.57 -3.99
C TYR A 13 5.18 -3.29 -4.27
N GLN A 14 6.51 -3.34 -4.16
CA GLN A 14 7.37 -2.18 -4.38
C GLN A 14 7.31 -1.67 -5.82
N TYR A 15 7.29 -2.59 -6.79
CA TYR A 15 7.20 -2.28 -8.21
C TYR A 15 5.90 -1.52 -8.54
N TYR A 16 4.75 -2.06 -8.13
CA TYR A 16 3.46 -1.42 -8.40
C TYR A 16 3.28 -0.10 -7.61
N ASN A 17 3.77 -0.03 -6.37
CA ASN A 17 3.78 1.23 -5.60
C ASN A 17 4.61 2.32 -6.30
N SER A 18 5.76 1.94 -6.85
CA SER A 18 6.64 2.85 -7.59
C SER A 18 5.99 3.35 -8.88
N LEU A 19 5.35 2.46 -9.65
CA LEU A 19 4.61 2.85 -10.85
C LEU A 19 3.42 3.77 -10.53
N ALA A 20 2.66 3.48 -9.47
CA ALA A 20 1.57 4.34 -9.04
C ALA A 20 2.07 5.76 -8.73
N LYS A 21 3.16 5.88 -7.96
CA LYS A 21 3.82 7.16 -7.66
C LYS A 21 4.33 7.86 -8.93
N TYR A 22 4.93 7.11 -9.86
CA TYR A 22 5.40 7.64 -11.15
C TYR A 22 4.25 8.29 -11.96
N TYR A 23 3.14 7.56 -12.16
CA TYR A 23 2.01 8.10 -12.90
C TYR A 23 1.31 9.26 -12.17
N LYS A 24 1.30 9.25 -10.84
CA LYS A 24 0.84 10.38 -10.03
C LYS A 24 1.70 11.63 -10.25
N THR A 25 3.01 11.47 -10.36
CA THR A 25 3.94 12.56 -10.68
C THR A 25 3.69 13.09 -12.09
N LEU A 26 3.59 12.21 -13.10
CA LEU A 26 3.25 12.62 -14.47
C LEU A 26 1.93 13.40 -14.55
N ALA A 27 0.90 12.98 -13.82
CA ALA A 27 -0.39 13.68 -13.77
C ALA A 27 -0.30 15.08 -13.14
N ARG A 28 0.64 15.29 -12.21
CA ARG A 28 0.89 16.58 -11.54
C ARG A 28 1.72 17.53 -12.40
N GLU A 29 2.72 17.00 -13.11
CA GLU A 29 3.68 17.77 -13.90
C GLU A 29 3.19 18.06 -15.33
N LEU A 30 2.04 17.49 -15.71
CA LEU A 30 1.45 17.70 -17.03
C LEU A 30 1.21 19.20 -17.28
N LYS A 31 1.79 19.70 -18.37
CA LYS A 31 1.58 21.08 -18.83
C LYS A 31 0.18 21.24 -19.44
N MET A 32 -0.40 22.42 -19.30
CA MET A 32 -1.69 22.73 -19.92
C MET A 32 -1.62 22.59 -21.44
N SER A 33 -2.57 21.87 -22.01
CA SER A 33 -2.74 21.60 -23.43
C SER A 33 -4.23 21.44 -23.75
N LYS A 34 -4.61 21.44 -25.03
CA LYS A 34 -6.00 21.19 -25.47
C LYS A 34 -6.54 19.84 -24.95
N ASN A 35 -5.66 18.85 -24.77
CA ASN A 35 -6.01 17.50 -24.28
C ASN A 35 -5.71 17.28 -22.79
N TYR A 36 -5.33 18.33 -22.05
CA TYR A 36 -4.86 18.24 -20.67
C TYR A 36 -5.74 17.37 -19.77
N LYS A 37 -7.07 17.57 -19.79
CA LYS A 37 -7.99 16.79 -18.96
C LYS A 37 -7.95 15.30 -19.29
N ARG A 38 -7.90 14.95 -20.59
CA ARG A 38 -7.85 13.57 -21.07
C ARG A 38 -6.54 12.89 -20.65
N ASP A 39 -5.43 13.56 -20.88
CA ASP A 39 -4.09 13.02 -20.59
C ASP A 39 -3.90 12.87 -19.08
N ARG A 40 -4.32 13.87 -18.30
CA ARG A 40 -4.31 13.81 -16.84
C ARG A 40 -5.15 12.64 -16.32
N ASN A 41 -6.38 12.48 -16.81
CA ASN A 41 -7.24 11.36 -16.42
C ASN A 41 -6.63 10.02 -16.80
N THR A 42 -5.95 9.93 -17.95
CA THR A 42 -5.25 8.71 -18.37
C THR A 42 -4.16 8.33 -17.36
N TYR A 43 -3.35 9.30 -16.90
CA TYR A 43 -2.33 9.04 -15.89
C TYR A 43 -2.92 8.72 -14.51
N LEU A 44 -4.00 9.38 -14.10
CA LEU A 44 -4.68 9.05 -12.85
C LEU A 44 -5.29 7.64 -12.87
N ASN A 45 -5.93 7.24 -13.96
CA ASN A 45 -6.45 5.88 -14.12
C ASN A 45 -5.33 4.83 -14.03
N LYS A 46 -4.16 5.11 -14.61
CA LYS A 46 -2.98 4.24 -14.45
C LYS A 46 -2.48 4.21 -13.01
N CYS A 47 -2.40 5.37 -12.35
CA CYS A 47 -2.03 5.46 -10.93
C CYS A 47 -2.95 4.59 -10.07
N ASP A 48 -4.27 4.72 -10.24
CA ASP A 48 -5.27 3.95 -9.49
C ASP A 48 -5.18 2.46 -9.81
N HIS A 49 -4.98 2.10 -11.08
CA HIS A 49 -4.75 0.72 -11.48
C HIS A 49 -3.52 0.09 -10.79
N TYR A 50 -2.40 0.82 -10.74
CA TYR A 50 -1.20 0.31 -10.08
C TYR A 50 -1.32 0.27 -8.56
N TYR A 51 -2.06 1.20 -7.94
CA TYR A 51 -2.39 1.07 -6.51
C TYR A 51 -3.24 -0.16 -6.24
N TYR A 52 -4.22 -0.46 -7.10
CA TYR A 52 -4.99 -1.70 -7.03
C TYR A 52 -4.10 -2.95 -7.17
N LEU A 53 -3.21 -3.00 -8.17
CA LEU A 53 -2.29 -4.13 -8.36
C LEU A 53 -1.31 -4.30 -7.19
N LYS A 54 -0.88 -3.20 -6.59
CA LYS A 54 -0.06 -3.18 -5.37
C LYS A 54 -0.81 -3.87 -4.22
N ASP A 55 -2.07 -3.49 -3.97
CA ASP A 55 -2.89 -4.09 -2.91
C ASP A 55 -3.22 -5.57 -3.18
N VAL A 56 -3.50 -5.94 -4.44
CA VAL A 56 -3.66 -7.34 -4.86
C VAL A 56 -2.40 -8.17 -4.60
N SER A 57 -1.22 -7.58 -4.81
CA SER A 57 0.05 -8.24 -4.57
C SER A 57 0.31 -8.44 -3.08
N SER A 58 -0.02 -7.43 -2.24
CA SER A 58 0.02 -7.56 -0.78
C SER A 58 -0.86 -8.72 -0.31
N LEU A 59 -2.13 -8.79 -0.74
CA LEU A 59 -3.02 -9.86 -0.31
C LEU A 59 -2.51 -11.25 -0.74
N LYS A 60 -2.01 -11.38 -1.97
CA LYS A 60 -1.46 -12.65 -2.45
C LYS A 60 -0.27 -13.11 -1.62
N LEU A 61 0.60 -12.20 -1.21
CA LEU A 61 1.73 -12.52 -0.35
C LEU A 61 1.25 -12.94 1.04
N ILE A 62 0.32 -12.18 1.63
CA ILE A 62 -0.28 -12.49 2.93
C ILE A 62 -0.96 -13.88 2.93
N LYS A 63 -1.72 -14.19 1.87
CA LYS A 63 -2.33 -15.51 1.67
C LYS A 63 -1.29 -16.61 1.48
N PHE A 64 -0.19 -16.35 0.77
CA PHE A 64 0.92 -17.29 0.62
C PHE A 64 1.58 -17.62 1.98
N LEU A 65 1.70 -16.64 2.87
CA LEU A 65 2.18 -16.81 4.24
C LEU A 65 1.13 -17.44 5.17
N GLY A 66 -0.09 -17.69 4.68
CA GLY A 66 -1.19 -18.23 5.48
C GLY A 66 -1.61 -17.30 6.62
N PHE A 67 -1.48 -15.99 6.45
CA PHE A 67 -1.75 -14.97 7.47
C PHE A 67 -0.92 -15.08 8.76
N LYS A 68 0.12 -15.93 8.78
CA LYS A 68 1.01 -16.07 9.94
C LYS A 68 1.97 -14.90 10.04
N GLY A 69 2.16 -14.40 11.27
CA GLY A 69 3.03 -13.25 11.53
C GLY A 69 2.54 -11.96 10.89
N VAL A 70 1.24 -11.84 10.57
CA VAL A 70 0.65 -10.65 9.95
C VAL A 70 -0.15 -9.88 10.97
N GLU A 71 0.11 -8.59 11.08
CA GLU A 71 -0.69 -7.65 11.86
C GLU A 71 -1.05 -6.46 10.98
N ALA A 72 -2.30 -6.03 11.02
CA ALA A 72 -2.74 -4.84 10.30
C ALA A 72 -3.51 -3.91 11.23
N TYR A 73 -3.36 -2.60 11.04
CA TYR A 73 -4.02 -1.61 11.89
C TYR A 73 -4.05 -0.23 11.23
N PHE A 74 -5.02 0.60 11.63
CA PHE A 74 -5.02 2.00 11.21
C PHE A 74 -3.82 2.75 11.79
N ILE A 75 -3.23 3.64 10.99
CA ILE A 75 -2.11 4.46 11.46
C ILE A 75 -2.50 5.89 11.80
N GLU A 76 -1.78 6.44 12.77
CA GLU A 76 -1.83 7.87 13.08
C GLU A 76 -1.23 8.68 11.92
N THR A 77 -1.97 9.70 11.47
CA THR A 77 -1.51 10.58 10.40
C THR A 77 -1.96 12.02 10.62
N LYS A 78 -1.04 12.95 10.30
CA LYS A 78 -1.33 14.39 10.29
C LYS A 78 -2.30 14.77 9.17
N SER A 79 -2.39 13.96 8.10
CA SER A 79 -3.26 14.25 6.97
C SER A 79 -4.72 13.98 7.30
N VAL A 80 -5.55 15.04 7.27
CA VAL A 80 -6.99 14.96 7.51
C VAL A 80 -7.68 14.01 6.53
N GLY A 81 -7.27 14.01 5.26
CA GLY A 81 -7.87 13.15 4.22
C GLY A 81 -7.49 11.67 4.31
N LEU A 82 -6.45 11.32 5.06
CA LEU A 82 -5.98 9.94 5.25
C LEU A 82 -6.35 9.37 6.62
N ARG A 83 -6.74 10.23 7.55
CA ARG A 83 -7.13 9.85 8.91
C ARG A 83 -8.31 8.88 8.87
N GLY A 84 -8.13 7.71 9.52
CA GLY A 84 -9.15 6.66 9.54
C GLY A 84 -9.35 5.92 8.21
N LYS A 85 -8.45 6.13 7.23
CA LYS A 85 -8.47 5.46 5.93
C LYS A 85 -7.17 4.74 5.62
N LEU A 86 -6.05 5.29 6.07
CA LEU A 86 -4.74 4.70 5.90
C LEU A 86 -4.47 3.68 7.00
N TYR A 87 -4.18 2.46 6.60
CA TYR A 87 -3.75 1.39 7.48
C TYR A 87 -2.44 0.79 6.99
N GLU A 88 -1.74 0.18 7.93
CA GLU A 88 -0.46 -0.48 7.75
C GLU A 88 -0.66 -1.98 7.94
N ILE A 89 0.12 -2.78 7.20
CA ILE A 89 0.20 -4.23 7.35
C ILE A 89 1.67 -4.57 7.58
N VAL A 90 1.97 -5.17 8.72
CA VAL A 90 3.31 -5.54 9.17
C VAL A 90 3.44 -7.05 9.10
N LEU A 91 4.50 -7.52 8.43
CA LEU A 91 4.87 -8.93 8.41
C LEU A 91 5.98 -9.15 9.44
N ARG A 92 5.62 -9.56 10.66
CA ARG A 92 6.51 -9.66 11.84
C ARG A 92 7.68 -10.64 11.65
N ASP A 93 7.49 -11.67 10.85
CA ASP A 93 8.53 -12.67 10.57
C ASP A 93 9.58 -12.19 9.55
N PHE A 94 9.40 -11.00 8.97
CA PHE A 94 10.25 -10.43 7.94
C PHE A 94 10.63 -9.00 8.30
N GLU A 95 11.90 -8.78 8.64
CA GLU A 95 12.40 -7.44 8.96
C GLU A 95 12.04 -6.43 7.86
N GLU A 96 11.53 -5.26 8.29
CA GLU A 96 11.23 -4.10 7.45
C GLU A 96 10.11 -4.30 6.39
N ALA A 97 9.37 -5.42 6.44
CA ALA A 97 8.29 -5.70 5.50
C ALA A 97 6.96 -5.05 5.91
N VAL A 98 6.79 -3.81 5.47
CA VAL A 98 5.63 -2.98 5.83
C VAL A 98 4.87 -2.51 4.59
N PHE A 99 3.58 -2.81 4.54
CA PHE A 99 2.68 -2.36 3.48
C PHE A 99 1.72 -1.29 3.97
N HIS A 100 1.34 -0.40 3.07
CA HIS A 100 0.33 0.63 3.33
C HIS A 100 -0.81 0.48 2.34
N SER A 101 -2.05 0.57 2.83
CA SER A 101 -3.22 0.60 1.96
C SER A 101 -4.34 1.48 2.51
N LYS A 102 -5.30 1.75 1.62
CA LYS A 102 -6.58 2.42 1.90
C LYS A 102 -7.75 1.68 1.27
N ALA A 103 -7.48 0.51 0.68
CA ALA A 103 -8.48 -0.26 -0.02
C ALA A 103 -9.43 -0.89 1.01
N GLU A 104 -10.71 -0.56 0.95
CA GLU A 104 -11.73 -1.11 1.86
C GLU A 104 -11.88 -2.62 1.67
N TRP A 105 -11.82 -3.11 0.43
CA TRP A 105 -11.89 -4.55 0.17
C TRP A 105 -10.74 -5.34 0.81
N LEU A 106 -9.52 -4.78 0.83
CA LEU A 106 -8.37 -5.44 1.45
C LEU A 106 -8.47 -5.36 2.98
N LEU A 107 -9.02 -4.27 3.51
CA LEU A 107 -9.32 -4.15 4.93
C LEU A 107 -10.30 -5.25 5.38
N THR A 108 -11.37 -5.48 4.63
CA THR A 108 -12.35 -6.55 4.90
C THR A 108 -11.68 -7.92 4.93
N GLU A 109 -10.84 -8.24 3.94
CA GLU A 109 -10.11 -9.53 3.91
C GLU A 109 -9.20 -9.73 5.13
N LEU A 110 -8.57 -8.66 5.64
CA LEU A 110 -7.71 -8.71 6.83
C LEU A 110 -8.51 -8.87 8.12
N GLN A 111 -9.69 -8.22 8.20
CA GLN A 111 -10.61 -8.34 9.32
C GLN A 111 -11.21 -9.74 9.39
N GLU A 112 -11.66 -10.29 8.26
CA GLU A 112 -12.20 -11.65 8.16
C GLU A 112 -11.14 -12.70 8.51
N ALA A 113 -9.87 -12.46 8.16
CA ALA A 113 -8.76 -13.33 8.55
C ALA A 113 -8.33 -13.16 10.03
N GLY A 114 -8.93 -12.22 10.78
CA GLY A 114 -8.62 -12.00 12.19
C GLY A 114 -7.25 -11.37 12.46
N VAL A 115 -6.59 -10.79 11.44
CA VAL A 115 -5.26 -10.17 11.56
C VAL A 115 -5.31 -8.65 11.69
N PHE A 116 -6.51 -8.06 11.64
CA PHE A 116 -6.69 -6.61 11.80
C PHE A 116 -6.97 -6.24 13.26
N LEU A 117 -6.08 -5.45 13.85
CA LEU A 117 -6.16 -4.98 15.23
C LEU A 117 -7.02 -3.71 15.32
N GLU A 118 -7.77 -3.60 16.42
CA GLU A 118 -8.54 -2.40 16.71
C GLU A 118 -7.65 -1.21 17.11
N GLY A 119 -8.20 0.00 16.97
CA GLY A 119 -7.55 1.24 17.35
C GLY A 119 -6.68 1.87 16.27
N LYS A 120 -5.89 2.86 16.68
CA LYS A 120 -4.90 3.55 15.84
C LYS A 120 -3.54 3.40 16.48
N HIS A 121 -2.54 3.12 15.66
CA HIS A 121 -1.18 2.89 16.12
C HIS A 121 -0.22 3.84 15.39
N LYS A 122 0.95 4.09 15.98
CA LYS A 122 2.02 4.75 15.25
C LYS A 122 2.52 3.82 14.14
N SER A 123 2.96 4.38 13.02
CA SER A 123 3.56 3.58 11.96
C SER A 123 4.91 3.03 12.45
N VAL A 124 5.19 1.77 12.18
CA VAL A 124 6.52 1.20 12.51
C VAL A 124 7.62 1.88 11.70
N ILE A 125 7.30 2.45 10.54
CA ILE A 125 8.26 3.21 9.73
C ILE A 125 8.71 4.50 10.42
N SER A 126 7.86 5.16 11.21
CA SER A 126 8.32 6.34 11.97
C SER A 126 9.42 5.99 12.95
N GLU A 127 9.34 4.83 13.61
CA GLU A 127 10.36 4.36 14.56
C GLU A 127 11.67 3.99 13.83
N TYR A 128 11.59 3.28 12.69
CA TYR A 128 12.78 2.94 11.90
C TYR A 128 13.56 4.16 11.38
N ILE A 129 12.87 5.26 11.08
CA ILE A 129 13.52 6.51 10.64
C ILE A 129 14.20 7.17 11.84
N ASP A 130 13.57 7.20 13.00
CA ASP A 130 14.08 7.86 14.20
C ASP A 130 15.26 7.11 14.83
N GLU A 131 15.32 5.76 14.73
CA GLU A 131 16.44 4.95 15.24
C GLU A 131 17.73 5.05 14.40
N ARG A 132 17.64 5.49 13.14
CA ARG A 132 18.79 5.56 12.21
C ARG A 132 19.47 6.94 12.15
N TYR A 133 19.24 7.83 13.13
CA TYR A 133 19.87 9.16 13.21
C TYR A 133 20.49 9.46 14.57
#